data_AF-A0A963LZ30-F1
#
_entry.id   AF-A0A963LZ30-F1
#
_cell.length_a   1.000
_cell.length_b   1.000
_cell.length_c   1.000
_cell.angle_alpha   90.00
_cell.angle_beta   90.00
_cell.angle_gamma   90.00
#
_symmetry.space_group_name_H-M   'P 1'
#
loop_
_entity.id
_entity.type
_entity.pdbx_description
1 polymer ?
#
loop_
_entity_poly.entity_id
_entity_poly.type
_entity_poly.pdbx_seq_one_letter_code
_entity_poly.pdbx_strand_id
1 'polypeptide(L)' 'TKVTLSANTASKDGGAIYGENGARLAATNVTISGNTAGESGGAIRVKTTGWSIDSATIANNHATLGA' A
#
# COMPACT_ATOMS: atom_id res chain seq x y z
N THR A 1 15.63 10.04 -3.43
CA THR A 1 14.53 10.34 -4.36
C THR A 1 13.22 10.07 -3.68
N LYS A 2 12.28 11.01 -3.70
CA LYS A 2 10.93 10.82 -3.12
C LYS A 2 10.05 10.08 -4.12
N VAL A 3 9.38 9.01 -3.70
CA VAL A 3 8.42 8.26 -4.53
C VAL A 3 7.01 8.63 -4.12
N THR A 4 6.11 8.80 -5.08
CA THR A 4 4.68 9.02 -4.82
C THR A 4 3.86 7.93 -5.50
N LEU A 5 3.05 7.22 -4.72
CA LEU A 5 2.09 6.23 -5.19
C LEU A 5 0.69 6.74 -4.86
N SER A 6 -0.02 7.26 -5.85
CA SER A 6 -1.31 7.89 -5.62
C SER A 6 -2.36 7.55 -6.66
N ALA A 7 -3.63 7.59 -6.24
CA ALA A 7 -4.78 7.37 -7.12
C ALA A 7 -4.77 6.01 -7.85
N ASN A 8 -4.13 4.99 -7.27
CA ASN A 8 -4.17 3.63 -7.80
C ASN A 8 -5.38 2.88 -7.25
N THR A 9 -5.95 2.00 -8.08
CA THR A 9 -7.11 1.18 -7.71
C THR A 9 -6.83 -0.29 -7.98
N ALA A 10 -7.05 -1.14 -6.97
CA ALA A 10 -7.02 -2.59 -7.10
C ALA A 10 -8.41 -3.18 -6.78
N SER A 11 -8.83 -4.19 -7.53
CA SER A 11 -10.13 -4.85 -7.29
C SER A 11 -10.20 -5.64 -5.99
N LYS A 12 -9.04 -6.07 -5.46
CA LYS A 12 -8.94 -6.86 -4.22
C LYS A 12 -8.09 -6.17 -3.17
N ASP A 13 -6.77 -6.37 -3.21
CA ASP A 13 -5.89 -6.01 -2.10
C ASP A 13 -4.86 -4.96 -2.52
N GLY A 14 -4.50 -4.06 -1.60
CA GLY A 14 -3.33 -3.21 -1.76
C GLY A 14 -3.43 -2.26 -2.95
N GLY A 15 -4.29 -1.24 -2.86
CA GLY A 15 -4.57 -0.33 -3.98
C GLY A 15 -3.34 0.26 -4.66
N ALA A 16 -2.24 0.44 -3.92
CA ALA A 16 -0.92 0.79 -4.45
C ALA A 16 0.08 -0.36 -4.40
N ILE A 17 0.17 -1.08 -3.27
CA ILE A 17 1.17 -2.13 -3.08
C ILE A 17 0.52 -3.37 -2.48
N TYR A 18 0.67 -4.49 -3.18
CA TYR A 18 0.32 -5.82 -2.69
C TYR A 18 1.56 -6.70 -2.58
N GLY A 19 1.69 -7.40 -1.46
CA GLY A 19 2.81 -8.29 -1.17
C GLY A 19 2.38 -9.63 -0.59
N GLU A 20 2.74 -10.71 -1.26
CA GLU A 20 2.52 -12.10 -0.83
C GLU A 20 3.73 -12.99 -1.18
N ASN A 21 3.70 -14.25 -0.77
CA ASN A 21 4.65 -15.29 -1.20
C ASN A 21 6.14 -14.92 -1.04
N GLY A 22 6.49 -14.28 0.08
CA GLY A 22 7.88 -13.88 0.37
C GLY A 22 8.32 -12.56 -0.27
N ALA A 23 7.40 -11.79 -0.85
CA ALA A 23 7.68 -10.43 -1.32
C ALA A 23 8.26 -9.55 -0.21
N ARG A 24 9.33 -8.80 -0.52
CA ARG A 24 9.98 -7.86 0.40
C ARG A 24 9.79 -6.44 -0.13
N LEU A 25 9.40 -5.52 0.75
CA LEU A 25 9.33 -4.10 0.45
C LEU A 25 10.27 -3.34 1.38
N ALA A 26 11.12 -2.50 0.78
CA ALA A 26 11.83 -1.44 1.47
C ALA A 26 11.46 -0.12 0.78
N ALA A 27 10.69 0.73 1.46
CA ALA A 27 10.31 2.04 0.96
C ALA A 27 10.77 3.12 1.94
N THR A 28 11.53 4.08 1.45
CA THR A 28 11.98 5.23 2.23
C THR A 28 11.57 6.52 1.53
N ASN A 29 11.16 7.54 2.29
CA ASN A 29 10.73 8.83 1.73
C ASN A 29 9.62 8.67 0.67
N VAL A 30 8.54 7.98 1.03
CA VAL A 30 7.41 7.69 0.13
C VAL A 30 6.13 8.41 0.57
N THR A 31 5.36 8.91 -0.39
CA THR A 31 3.98 9.34 -0.17
C THR A 31 3.03 8.35 -0.84
N ILE A 32 2.13 7.73 -0.08
CA ILE A 32 1.14 6.77 -0.56
C ILE A 32 -0.25 7.30 -0.25
N SER A 33 -0.97 7.81 -1.25
CA SER A 33 -2.20 8.54 -0.99
C SER A 33 -3.30 8.45 -2.03
N GLY A 34 -4.55 8.45 -1.60
CA GLY A 34 -5.68 8.42 -2.54
C GLY A 34 -5.83 7.06 -3.24
N ASN A 35 -5.28 5.98 -2.69
CA ASN A 35 -5.37 4.65 -3.31
C ASN A 35 -6.58 3.89 -2.79
N THR A 36 -7.16 3.04 -3.63
CA THR A 36 -8.37 2.28 -3.33
C THR A 36 -8.18 0.79 -3.56
N ALA A 37 -8.66 -0.03 -2.64
CA ALA A 37 -8.74 -1.48 -2.78
C ALA A 37 -10.19 -1.96 -2.59
N GLY A 38 -10.64 -2.96 -3.35
CA GLY A 38 -11.99 -3.51 -3.18
C GLY A 38 -12.15 -4.31 -1.88
N GLU A 39 -11.14 -5.05 -1.47
CA GLU A 39 -11.13 -5.90 -0.29
C GLU A 39 -10.31 -5.28 0.85
N SER A 40 -8.99 -5.50 0.95
CA SER A 40 -8.20 -5.09 2.11
C SER A 40 -7.01 -4.18 1.80
N GLY A 41 -6.61 -3.38 2.79
CA GLY A 41 -5.39 -2.57 2.73
C GLY A 41 -5.48 -1.53 1.63
N GLY A 42 -6.37 -0.55 1.79
CA GLY A 42 -6.75 0.45 0.78
C GLY A 42 -5.58 1.00 -0.05
N ALA A 43 -4.41 1.17 0.57
CA ALA A 43 -3.15 1.40 -0.14
C ALA A 43 -2.22 0.19 -0.16
N ILE A 44 -1.95 -0.39 1.01
CA ILE A 44 -0.92 -1.41 1.16
C ILE A 44 -1.55 -2.63 1.82
N ARG A 45 -1.36 -3.81 1.22
CA ARG A 45 -1.70 -5.09 1.84
C ARG A 45 -0.53 -6.04 1.76
N VAL A 46 -0.11 -6.54 2.92
CA VAL A 46 1.06 -7.42 3.07
C VAL A 46 0.69 -8.67 3.82
N LYS A 47 1.02 -9.85 3.28
CA LYS A 47 0.76 -11.16 3.90
C LYS A 47 2.05 -11.94 4.23
N THR A 48 3.19 -11.26 4.29
CA THR A 48 4.50 -11.87 4.54
C THR A 48 5.41 -10.98 5.40
N THR A 49 6.56 -11.48 5.82
CA THR A 49 7.54 -10.77 6.67
C THR A 49 8.59 -10.02 5.83
N GLY A 50 9.35 -9.11 6.44
CA GLY A 50 10.44 -8.39 5.76
C GLY A 50 10.01 -7.10 5.05
N TRP A 51 9.08 -6.36 5.65
CA TRP A 51 8.60 -5.07 5.17
C TRP A 51 9.13 -3.96 6.05
N SER A 52 9.72 -2.94 5.43
CA SER A 52 10.18 -1.71 6.09
C SER A 52 9.69 -0.49 5.32
N ILE A 53 8.95 0.37 6.02
CA ILE A 53 8.52 1.67 5.52
C ILE A 53 9.09 2.70 6.49
N ASP A 54 10.01 3.51 5.99
CA ASP A 54 10.63 4.59 6.76
C ASP A 54 10.29 5.94 6.15
N SER A 55 10.08 6.94 6.99
CA SER A 55 9.83 8.32 6.56
C SER A 55 8.72 8.42 5.49
N ALA A 56 7.53 7.91 5.82
CA ALA A 56 6.42 7.81 4.88
C ALA A 56 5.20 8.63 5.29
N THR A 57 4.48 9.14 4.29
CA THR A 57 3.12 9.69 4.46
C THR A 57 2.14 8.72 3.80
N ILE A 58 1.24 8.14 4.59
CA ILE A 58 0.18 7.25 4.09
C ILE A 58 -1.16 7.90 4.45
N ALA A 59 -1.89 8.43 3.47
CA ALA A 59 -3.09 9.25 3.72
C ALA A 59 -4.19 9.03 2.69
N ASN A 60 -5.46 9.16 3.09
CA ASN A 60 -6.62 9.10 2.19
C ASN A 60 -6.67 7.81 1.34
N ASN A 61 -6.29 6.67 1.91
CA ASN A 61 -6.39 5.39 1.24
C ASN A 61 -7.60 4.62 1.77
N HIS A 62 -8.33 3.94 0.90
CA HIS A 62 -9.64 3.39 1.21
C HIS A 62 -9.74 1.93 0.78
N ALA A 63 -10.07 1.02 1.68
CA ALA A 63 -10.54 -0.31 1.31
C ALA A 63 -12.07 -0.32 1.38
N THR A 64 -12.73 -0.88 0.37
CA THR A 64 -14.20 -0.82 0.26
C THR A 64 -14.86 -1.78 1.24
N LEU A 65 -14.27 -2.97 1.44
CA LEU A 65 -14.81 -4.02 2.30
C LEU A 65 -14.00 -4.26 3.58
N GLY A 66 -12.75 -3.80 3.64
CA GLY A 66 -11.83 -4.00 4.77
C GLY A 66 -11.66 -2.74 5.62
N ALA A 67 -11.63 -2.90 6.95
CA ALA A 67 -11.26 -1.86 7.91
C ALA A 67 -9.75 -1.58 7.90
#